data_AF-A0A9P7FSB2-F1
#
_entry.id   AF-A0A9P7FSB2-F1
#
_cell.length_a   1.000
_cell.length_b   1.000
_cell.length_c   1.000
_cell.angle_alpha   90.00
_cell.angle_beta   90.00
_cell.angle_gamma   90.00
#
_symmetry.space_group_name_H-M   'P 1'
#
loop_
_entity.id
_entity.type
_entity.pdbx_description
1 polymer ?
#
loop_
_entity_poly.entity_id
_entity_poly.type
_entity_poly.pdbx_seq_one_letter_code
_entity_poly.pdbx_strand_id
1 'polypeptide(L)'
;MAALSTLPHDLLLEIFDRFDLPTLYRLSETCRALRQPSKALISKVHLSHLQSLAYADTLAFSGRLVKDLFADATVAPRLLMLTIQHDSRLFEDLEAFRSLLLRCDRVDLVILRLAPDEDLTSPSLDFGHRWRLLFVEILNIVASKPQAKRMVEGGSGWKSMGWSFHYELHTVSRQQSPQARPTQALTTRPEYPSTLPQLFHPLFRLLKGITARLKCHTKPKPPAMREQLYSEMHLASSLLQKWEIHKTTLSPPILPLLEEFRIQSHILSRSPFLDWTVNVLNWSPIKSLCFHLTHRGWEHILSLITLPHLTTLALGSSGIAFPDIQAFLARHPSISTFHLSGPAPLGYLTPHSSAHLLPQLHTLIAGPEYLCHFLAPMHAFPHLQSITLTEERMRHCGQDFQRPVLDLIAQRPQCSIALTLPLPLSS
;
A
#
# COMPACT_ATOMS: atom_id res chain seq x y z
N MET A 1 -50.12 30.67 -7.02
CA MET A 1 -48.65 30.63 -7.08
C MET A 1 -48.25 29.68 -8.19
N ALA A 2 -47.47 30.12 -9.17
CA ALA A 2 -46.95 29.23 -10.20
C ALA A 2 -45.88 28.31 -9.56
N ALA A 3 -46.00 27.00 -9.74
CA ALA A 3 -45.02 26.06 -9.24
C ALA A 3 -43.86 25.97 -10.24
N LEU A 4 -42.63 25.81 -9.75
CA LEU A 4 -41.45 25.67 -10.60
C LEU A 4 -41.60 24.49 -11.60
N SER A 5 -42.36 23.46 -11.22
CA SER A 5 -42.68 22.31 -12.08
C SER A 5 -43.62 22.60 -13.25
N THR A 6 -44.27 23.77 -13.30
CA THR A 6 -45.15 24.15 -14.42
C THR A 6 -44.44 24.99 -15.47
N LEU A 7 -43.15 25.30 -15.29
CA LEU A 7 -42.38 26.04 -16.26
C LEU A 7 -42.08 25.17 -17.50
N PRO A 8 -42.05 25.75 -18.72
CA PRO A 8 -41.57 25.07 -19.92
C PRO A 8 -40.17 24.48 -19.71
N HIS A 9 -39.91 23.34 -20.36
CA HIS A 9 -38.64 22.61 -20.21
C HIS A 9 -37.41 23.48 -20.53
N ASP A 10 -37.48 24.31 -21.57
CA ASP A 10 -36.37 25.17 -21.98
C ASP A 10 -36.05 26.24 -20.94
N LEU A 11 -37.07 26.85 -20.33
CA LEU A 11 -36.89 27.82 -19.25
C LEU A 11 -36.34 27.15 -17.98
N LEU A 12 -36.76 25.91 -17.69
CA LEU A 12 -36.18 25.13 -16.60
C LEU A 12 -34.69 24.86 -16.84
N LEU A 13 -34.31 24.49 -18.06
CA LEU A 13 -32.91 24.28 -18.41
C LEU A 13 -32.10 25.57 -18.28
N GLU A 14 -32.62 26.72 -18.72
CA GLU A 14 -31.95 28.01 -18.59
C GLU A 14 -31.77 28.43 -17.12
N ILE A 15 -32.78 28.20 -16.27
CA ILE A 15 -32.67 28.43 -14.83
C ILE A 15 -31.62 27.49 -14.22
N PHE A 16 -31.63 26.22 -14.61
CA PHE A 16 -30.72 25.22 -14.08
C PHE A 16 -29.27 25.45 -14.50
N ASP A 17 -29.03 26.02 -15.67
CA ASP A 17 -27.69 26.39 -16.15
C ASP A 17 -27.01 27.43 -15.25
N ARG A 18 -27.78 28.13 -14.40
CA ARG A 18 -27.28 29.08 -13.39
C ARG A 18 -26.99 28.45 -12.03
N PHE A 19 -27.34 27.19 -11.82
CA PHE A 19 -27.09 26.50 -10.56
C PHE A 19 -25.77 25.72 -10.61
N ASP A 20 -25.07 25.70 -9.48
CA ASP A 20 -23.93 24.82 -9.28
C ASP A 20 -24.38 23.36 -9.15
N LEU A 21 -23.47 22.44 -9.47
CA LEU A 21 -23.72 20.99 -9.44
C LEU A 21 -24.34 20.51 -8.10
N PRO A 22 -23.82 20.94 -6.93
CA PRO A 22 -24.41 20.58 -5.64
C PRO A 22 -25.88 21.01 -5.50
N THR A 23 -26.25 22.20 -5.96
CA THR A 23 -27.63 22.68 -5.93
C THR A 23 -28.51 21.86 -6.87
N LEU A 24 -28.03 21.56 -8.08
CA LEU A 24 -28.75 20.69 -9.03
C LEU A 24 -28.99 19.29 -8.47
N TYR A 25 -28.00 18.71 -7.78
CA TYR A 25 -28.14 17.42 -7.12
C TYR A 25 -29.22 17.47 -6.03
N ARG A 26 -29.14 18.43 -5.10
CA ARG A 26 -30.14 18.61 -4.03
C ARG A 26 -31.54 18.84 -4.58
N LEU A 27 -31.65 19.64 -5.64
CA LEU A 27 -32.92 19.89 -6.33
C LEU A 27 -33.49 18.60 -6.93
N SER A 28 -32.63 17.78 -7.55
CA SER A 28 -33.04 16.51 -8.16
C SER A 28 -33.50 15.45 -7.15
N GLU A 29 -32.97 15.50 -5.92
CA GLU A 29 -33.36 14.61 -4.83
C GLU A 29 -34.65 15.07 -4.14
N THR A 30 -34.83 16.38 -3.97
CA THR A 30 -35.97 16.97 -3.25
C THR A 30 -37.22 17.06 -4.12
N CYS A 31 -37.11 17.26 -5.44
CA CYS A 31 -38.26 17.46 -6.31
C CYS A 31 -38.33 16.43 -7.46
N ARG A 32 -39.30 15.51 -7.38
CA ARG A 32 -39.50 14.45 -8.39
C ARG A 32 -39.75 15.00 -9.80
N ALA A 33 -40.46 16.13 -9.92
CA ALA A 33 -40.75 16.75 -11.21
C ALA A 33 -39.49 17.34 -11.88
N LEU A 34 -38.55 17.84 -11.08
CA LEU A 34 -37.30 18.43 -11.58
C LEU A 34 -36.19 17.40 -11.74
N ARG A 35 -36.36 16.20 -11.19
CA ARG A 35 -35.37 15.11 -11.21
C ARG A 35 -34.86 14.78 -12.61
N GLN A 36 -35.74 14.64 -13.60
CA GLN A 36 -35.35 14.31 -14.97
C GLN A 36 -34.56 15.44 -15.66
N PRO A 37 -35.06 16.69 -15.71
CA PRO A 37 -34.31 17.78 -16.32
C PRO A 37 -32.99 18.07 -15.60
N SER A 38 -32.96 18.01 -14.26
CA SER A 38 -31.71 18.16 -13.51
C SER A 38 -30.72 17.03 -13.82
N LYS A 39 -31.17 15.77 -13.91
CA LYS A 39 -30.31 14.65 -14.32
C LYS A 39 -29.74 14.84 -15.72
N ALA A 40 -30.53 15.31 -16.67
CA ALA A 40 -30.07 15.56 -18.04
C ALA A 40 -28.96 16.62 -18.05
N LEU A 41 -29.14 17.73 -17.33
CA LEU A 41 -28.13 18.78 -17.24
C LEU A 41 -26.87 18.32 -16.48
N ILE A 42 -27.02 17.67 -15.33
CA ILE A 42 -25.89 17.07 -14.57
C ILE A 42 -25.10 16.10 -15.46
N SER A 43 -25.79 15.30 -16.27
CA SER A 43 -25.15 14.40 -17.23
C SER A 43 -24.33 15.15 -18.27
N LYS A 44 -24.88 16.24 -18.82
CA LYS A 44 -24.20 17.08 -19.82
C LYS A 44 -22.94 17.72 -19.23
N VAL A 45 -23.03 18.28 -18.02
CA VAL A 45 -21.89 18.90 -17.33
C VAL A 45 -20.80 17.89 -17.01
N HIS A 46 -21.14 16.72 -16.46
CA HIS A 46 -20.16 15.66 -16.24
C HIS A 46 -19.55 15.17 -17.54
N LEU A 47 -20.32 15.07 -18.63
CA LEU A 47 -19.80 14.62 -19.92
C LEU A 47 -18.76 15.59 -20.46
N SER A 48 -19.03 16.91 -20.41
CA SER A 48 -18.03 17.92 -20.77
C SER A 48 -16.78 17.84 -19.88
N HIS A 49 -16.95 17.58 -18.58
CA HIS A 49 -15.82 17.42 -17.65
C HIS A 49 -15.01 16.15 -17.92
N LEU A 50 -15.66 15.01 -18.13
CA LEU A 50 -14.97 13.77 -18.47
C LEU A 50 -14.26 13.87 -19.82
N GLN A 51 -14.82 14.63 -20.77
CA GLN A 51 -14.13 14.96 -22.02
C GLN A 51 -12.87 15.78 -21.77
N SER A 52 -12.93 16.81 -20.95
CA SER A 52 -11.75 17.61 -20.61
C SER A 52 -10.69 16.76 -19.90
N LEU A 53 -11.09 15.87 -19.01
CA LEU A 53 -10.19 14.92 -18.34
C LEU A 53 -9.52 13.96 -19.32
N ALA A 54 -10.26 13.45 -20.30
CA ALA A 54 -9.71 12.60 -21.33
C ALA A 54 -8.74 13.35 -22.27
N TYR A 55 -9.07 14.59 -22.64
CA TYR A 55 -8.15 15.43 -23.42
C TYR A 55 -6.86 15.77 -22.67
N ALA A 56 -6.91 15.84 -21.34
CA ALA A 56 -5.75 16.06 -20.50
C ALA A 56 -4.97 14.77 -20.16
N ASP A 57 -5.30 13.62 -20.77
CA ASP A 57 -4.74 12.30 -20.45
C ASP A 57 -4.88 11.87 -18.97
N THR A 58 -5.73 12.55 -18.21
CA THR A 58 -6.03 12.24 -16.81
C THR A 58 -7.05 11.12 -16.68
N LEU A 59 -7.93 10.95 -17.66
CA LEU A 59 -8.92 9.88 -17.72
C LEU A 59 -8.70 9.06 -18.99
N ALA A 60 -8.36 7.79 -18.82
CA ALA A 60 -8.17 6.87 -19.95
C ALA A 60 -9.22 5.76 -19.94
N PHE A 61 -9.64 5.38 -21.14
CA PHE A 61 -10.53 4.25 -21.42
C PHE A 61 -9.89 3.40 -22.49
N SER A 62 -10.06 2.08 -22.41
CA SER A 62 -9.57 1.19 -23.47
C SER A 62 -10.35 1.42 -24.77
N GLY A 63 -9.73 2.10 -25.74
CA GLY A 63 -10.12 2.06 -27.15
C GLY A 63 -11.39 2.83 -27.56
N ARG A 64 -11.85 3.83 -26.79
CA ARG A 64 -13.04 4.63 -27.13
C ARG A 64 -12.95 6.09 -26.69
N LEU A 65 -13.71 6.96 -27.37
CA LEU A 65 -13.86 8.36 -27.00
C LEU A 65 -14.93 8.51 -25.90
N VAL A 66 -14.76 9.48 -24.99
CA VAL A 66 -15.71 9.74 -23.89
C VAL A 66 -17.14 9.90 -24.39
N LYS A 67 -17.31 10.57 -25.54
CA LYS A 67 -18.62 10.82 -26.14
C LYS A 67 -19.37 9.51 -26.45
N ASP A 68 -18.66 8.45 -26.80
CA ASP A 68 -19.25 7.16 -27.17
C ASP A 68 -19.82 6.44 -25.94
N LEU A 69 -19.21 6.65 -24.76
CA LEU A 69 -19.69 6.09 -23.48
C LEU A 69 -21.05 6.65 -23.06
N PHE A 70 -21.39 7.86 -23.51
CA PHE A 70 -22.65 8.52 -23.19
C PHE A 70 -23.68 8.44 -24.30
N ALA A 71 -23.26 8.25 -25.55
CA ALA A 71 -24.16 8.09 -26.68
C ALA A 71 -24.73 6.66 -26.76
N ASP A 72 -23.97 5.65 -26.34
CA ASP A 72 -24.33 4.25 -26.55
C ASP A 72 -24.40 3.49 -25.22
N ALA A 73 -25.62 3.30 -24.72
CA ALA A 73 -25.87 2.62 -23.44
C ALA A 73 -25.45 1.13 -23.45
N THR A 74 -25.09 0.58 -24.61
CA THR A 74 -24.87 -0.85 -24.79
C THR A 74 -23.41 -1.27 -24.66
N VAL A 75 -22.46 -0.33 -24.67
CA VAL A 75 -21.04 -0.68 -24.72
C VAL A 75 -20.34 -0.38 -23.40
N ALA A 76 -20.16 -1.43 -22.61
CA ALA A 76 -19.45 -1.39 -21.35
C ALA A 76 -17.92 -1.29 -21.54
N PRO A 77 -17.23 -0.27 -21.00
CA PRO A 77 -15.78 -0.17 -21.08
C PRO A 77 -15.12 -1.30 -20.28
N ARG A 78 -14.10 -1.93 -20.87
CA ARG A 78 -13.32 -2.96 -20.14
C ARG A 78 -12.40 -2.33 -19.09
N LEU A 79 -11.74 -1.23 -19.42
CA LEU A 79 -10.82 -0.52 -18.54
C LEU A 79 -11.29 0.93 -18.32
N LEU A 80 -11.34 1.34 -17.06
CA LEU A 80 -11.48 2.73 -16.65
C LEU A 80 -10.30 3.12 -15.76
N MET A 81 -9.53 4.12 -16.19
CA MET A 81 -8.41 4.64 -15.41
C MET A 81 -8.60 6.14 -15.17
N LEU A 82 -8.67 6.56 -13.90
CA LEU A 82 -8.65 7.96 -13.50
C LEU A 82 -7.34 8.26 -12.79
N THR A 83 -6.62 9.27 -13.27
CA THR A 83 -5.39 9.81 -12.70
C THR A 83 -5.65 11.23 -12.24
N ILE A 84 -5.65 11.45 -10.93
CA ILE A 84 -5.89 12.76 -10.32
C ILE A 84 -4.54 13.33 -9.89
N GLN A 85 -4.15 14.41 -10.57
CA GLN A 85 -2.87 15.10 -10.34
C GLN A 85 -3.00 16.37 -9.48
N HIS A 86 -4.19 16.97 -9.42
CA HIS A 86 -4.40 18.26 -8.77
C HIS A 86 -5.49 18.19 -7.71
N ASP A 87 -5.16 18.65 -6.51
CA ASP A 87 -6.08 18.64 -5.36
C ASP A 87 -7.29 19.57 -5.57
N SER A 88 -7.13 20.66 -6.33
CA SER A 88 -8.20 21.63 -6.59
C SER A 88 -9.39 21.05 -7.37
N ARG A 89 -9.15 20.03 -8.20
CA ARG A 89 -10.18 19.37 -9.02
C ARG A 89 -10.59 18.00 -8.49
N LEU A 90 -9.91 17.50 -7.46
CA LEU A 90 -10.10 16.14 -6.94
C LEU A 90 -11.57 15.79 -6.72
N PHE A 91 -12.34 16.73 -6.18
CA PHE A 91 -13.74 16.48 -5.88
C PHE A 91 -14.62 16.39 -7.14
N GLU A 92 -14.43 17.30 -8.09
CA GLU A 92 -15.15 17.31 -9.38
C GLU A 92 -14.80 16.06 -10.21
N ASP A 93 -13.52 15.69 -10.25
CA ASP A 93 -13.01 14.52 -10.95
C ASP A 93 -13.62 13.23 -10.37
N LEU A 94 -13.69 13.12 -9.04
CA LEU A 94 -14.30 11.97 -8.37
C LEU A 94 -15.84 11.94 -8.57
N GLU A 95 -16.55 13.07 -8.52
CA GLU A 95 -18.01 13.09 -8.75
C GLU A 95 -18.35 12.69 -10.20
N ALA A 96 -17.58 13.20 -11.16
CA ALA A 96 -17.73 12.84 -12.56
C ALA A 96 -17.43 11.34 -12.79
N PHE A 97 -16.36 10.83 -12.16
CA PHE A 97 -15.98 9.43 -12.24
C PHE A 97 -16.99 8.50 -11.58
N ARG A 98 -17.51 8.86 -10.40
CA ARG A 98 -18.63 8.17 -9.75
C ARG A 98 -19.83 8.07 -10.70
N SER A 99 -20.19 9.19 -11.32
CA SER A 99 -21.32 9.27 -12.25
C SER A 99 -21.13 8.38 -13.47
N LEU A 100 -19.89 8.25 -13.96
CA LEU A 100 -19.54 7.33 -15.03
C LEU A 100 -19.67 5.86 -14.58
N LEU A 101 -19.12 5.51 -13.41
CA LEU A 101 -19.18 4.15 -12.86
C LEU A 101 -20.61 3.66 -12.60
N LEU A 102 -21.51 4.56 -12.17
CA LEU A 102 -22.92 4.24 -11.98
C LEU A 102 -23.64 3.87 -13.28
N ARG A 103 -23.17 4.37 -14.43
CA ARG A 103 -23.75 4.08 -15.75
C ARG A 103 -23.13 2.86 -16.43
N CYS A 104 -21.91 2.52 -16.08
CA CYS A 104 -21.24 1.37 -16.67
C CYS A 104 -21.77 0.09 -16.01
N ASP A 105 -22.61 -0.68 -16.71
CA ASP A 105 -23.14 -1.94 -16.19
C ASP A 105 -22.02 -2.94 -15.85
N ARG A 106 -20.95 -2.92 -16.65
CA ARG A 106 -19.77 -3.75 -16.49
C ARG A 106 -18.50 -2.92 -16.63
N VAL A 107 -17.52 -3.20 -15.78
CA VAL A 107 -16.15 -2.68 -15.88
C VAL A 107 -15.22 -3.78 -15.45
N ASP A 108 -14.32 -4.23 -16.33
CA ASP A 108 -13.41 -5.34 -16.02
C ASP A 108 -12.23 -4.87 -15.16
N LEU A 109 -11.76 -3.64 -15.32
CA LEU A 109 -10.67 -3.07 -14.52
C LEU A 109 -10.92 -1.59 -14.21
N VAL A 110 -10.88 -1.24 -12.92
CA VAL A 110 -10.85 0.16 -12.46
C VAL A 110 -9.49 0.46 -11.86
N ILE A 111 -8.82 1.48 -12.41
CA ILE A 111 -7.58 2.05 -11.92
C ILE A 111 -7.86 3.45 -11.37
N LEU A 112 -7.63 3.65 -10.08
CA LEU A 112 -7.68 4.98 -9.47
C LEU A 112 -6.28 5.37 -9.00
N ARG A 113 -5.68 6.31 -9.71
CA ARG A 113 -4.37 6.89 -9.44
C ARG A 113 -4.54 8.24 -8.76
N LEU A 114 -4.18 8.30 -7.50
CA LEU A 114 -4.12 9.56 -6.77
C LEU A 114 -2.65 9.97 -6.72
N ALA A 115 -2.25 11.02 -7.42
CA ALA A 115 -0.85 11.46 -7.50
C ALA A 115 -0.78 12.98 -7.28
N PRO A 116 -0.93 13.48 -6.04
CA PRO A 116 -0.70 14.87 -5.73
C PRO A 116 0.75 15.19 -6.05
N ASP A 117 0.95 16.41 -6.49
CA ASP A 117 2.24 16.96 -6.88
C ASP A 117 3.30 16.71 -5.77
N GLU A 118 4.43 16.07 -6.12
CA GLU A 118 5.45 15.63 -5.16
C GLU A 118 6.15 16.81 -4.48
N ASP A 119 6.05 18.01 -5.05
CA ASP A 119 6.71 19.23 -4.58
C ASP A 119 6.10 19.82 -3.30
N LEU A 120 4.97 19.27 -2.83
CA LEU A 120 4.29 19.78 -1.65
C LEU A 120 4.72 19.01 -0.41
N THR A 121 5.71 19.56 0.30
CA THR A 121 6.00 19.33 1.73
C THR A 121 4.82 19.67 2.67
N SER A 122 3.65 19.93 2.10
CA SER A 122 2.43 20.35 2.78
C SER A 122 1.91 19.26 3.73
N PRO A 123 1.70 19.61 5.01
CA PRO A 123 1.21 18.67 6.01
C PRO A 123 -0.26 18.33 5.75
N SER A 124 -0.56 17.03 5.72
CA SER A 124 -1.90 16.42 5.79
C SER A 124 -2.98 17.10 4.96
N LEU A 125 -3.19 16.62 3.74
CA LEU A 125 -4.42 16.89 3.00
C LEU A 125 -5.60 16.23 3.74
N ASP A 126 -6.19 16.97 4.69
CA ASP A 126 -7.51 16.66 5.18
C ASP A 126 -8.52 17.16 4.15
N PHE A 127 -8.81 16.34 3.14
CA PHE A 127 -9.84 16.61 2.13
C PHE A 127 -11.26 16.69 2.70
N GLY A 128 -11.41 16.61 4.03
CA GLY A 128 -12.66 16.75 4.74
C GLY A 128 -13.57 15.53 4.61
N HIS A 129 -14.67 15.57 5.36
CA HIS A 129 -15.65 14.49 5.42
C HIS A 129 -16.27 14.15 4.06
N ARG A 130 -16.56 15.16 3.24
CA ARG A 130 -17.25 15.00 1.95
C ARG A 130 -16.42 14.15 0.97
N TRP A 131 -15.11 14.40 0.90
CA TRP A 131 -14.22 13.61 0.05
C TRP A 131 -14.18 12.14 0.47
N ARG A 132 -14.07 11.88 1.79
CA ARG A 132 -14.01 10.51 2.33
C ARG A 132 -15.25 9.70 1.97
N LEU A 133 -16.43 10.32 2.10
CA LEU A 133 -17.70 9.71 1.71
C LEU A 133 -17.75 9.41 0.21
N LEU A 134 -17.39 10.39 -0.63
CA LEU A 134 -17.41 10.22 -2.08
C LEU A 134 -16.43 9.13 -2.54
N PHE A 135 -15.23 9.11 -1.97
CA PHE A 135 -14.22 8.10 -2.27
C PHE A 135 -14.69 6.70 -1.88
N VAL A 136 -15.25 6.54 -0.68
CA VAL A 136 -15.85 5.25 -0.26
C VAL A 136 -17.03 4.86 -1.12
N GLU A 137 -17.84 5.81 -1.54
CA GLU A 137 -18.96 5.53 -2.43
C GLU A 137 -18.47 5.02 -3.78
N ILE A 138 -17.45 5.64 -4.37
CA ILE A 138 -16.78 5.14 -5.57
C ILE A 138 -16.27 3.72 -5.34
N LEU A 139 -15.54 3.50 -4.24
CA LEU A 139 -15.03 2.18 -3.92
C LEU A 139 -16.15 1.15 -3.71
N ASN A 140 -17.31 1.53 -3.14
CA ASN A 140 -18.50 0.67 -2.97
C ASN A 140 -19.22 0.39 -4.29
N ILE A 141 -19.20 1.34 -5.24
CA ILE A 141 -19.74 1.11 -6.58
C ILE A 141 -18.86 0.08 -7.27
N VAL A 142 -17.55 0.30 -7.33
CA VAL A 142 -16.63 -0.67 -7.94
C VAL A 142 -16.72 -2.01 -7.18
N ALA A 143 -16.71 -1.93 -5.85
CA ALA A 143 -17.34 -2.80 -4.83
C ALA A 143 -18.21 -3.95 -5.31
N SER A 144 -19.27 -3.52 -5.96
CA SER A 144 -20.47 -4.28 -6.20
C SER A 144 -20.60 -4.68 -7.67
N LYS A 145 -19.68 -4.24 -8.54
CA LYS A 145 -19.69 -4.62 -9.94
C LYS A 145 -19.16 -6.06 -10.10
N PRO A 146 -19.93 -6.96 -10.74
CA PRO A 146 -19.48 -8.33 -10.97
C PRO A 146 -18.29 -8.35 -11.94
N GLN A 147 -17.34 -9.27 -11.72
CA GLN A 147 -16.16 -9.50 -12.55
C GLN A 147 -15.17 -8.31 -12.65
N ALA A 148 -15.34 -7.27 -11.85
CA ALA A 148 -14.41 -6.15 -11.82
C ALA A 148 -13.11 -6.54 -11.09
N LYS A 149 -11.99 -6.57 -11.80
CA LYS A 149 -10.64 -6.50 -11.23
C LYS A 149 -10.38 -5.08 -10.77
N ARG A 150 -9.63 -4.89 -9.69
CA ARG A 150 -9.38 -3.54 -9.15
C ARG A 150 -7.93 -3.28 -8.86
N MET A 151 -7.53 -2.05 -9.16
CA MET A 151 -6.23 -1.53 -8.83
C MET A 151 -6.36 -0.09 -8.33
N VAL A 152 -6.13 0.12 -7.04
CA VAL A 152 -5.99 1.47 -6.48
C VAL A 152 -4.50 1.75 -6.37
N GLU A 153 -3.98 2.60 -7.25
CA GLU A 153 -2.58 2.98 -7.25
C GLU A 153 -2.41 4.30 -6.49
N GLY A 154 -1.56 4.29 -5.46
CA GLY A 154 -1.11 5.53 -4.84
C GLY A 154 0.09 6.03 -5.63
N GLY A 155 0.05 7.27 -6.10
CA GLY A 155 1.23 7.95 -6.63
C GLY A 155 2.31 8.06 -5.54
N SER A 156 3.57 8.07 -5.95
CA SER A 156 4.73 8.14 -5.05
C SER A 156 4.77 9.39 -4.15
N GLY A 157 4.05 10.46 -4.51
CA GLY A 157 3.92 11.71 -3.73
C GLY A 157 3.17 11.58 -2.39
N TRP A 158 2.45 10.48 -2.16
CA TRP A 158 1.73 10.26 -0.91
C TRP A 158 2.63 9.81 0.26
N LYS A 159 3.93 9.59 0.05
CA LYS A 159 4.86 9.05 1.06
C LYS A 159 5.03 9.92 2.32
N SER A 160 4.66 11.20 2.29
CA SER A 160 4.95 12.17 3.38
C SER A 160 3.82 12.37 4.40
N MET A 161 2.60 11.90 4.13
CA MET A 161 1.52 12.07 5.08
C MET A 161 1.62 10.98 6.14
N GLY A 162 1.71 11.35 7.42
CA GLY A 162 1.78 10.44 8.57
C GLY A 162 3.20 10.22 9.11
N TRP A 163 3.76 11.23 9.77
CA TRP A 163 5.07 11.14 10.42
C TRP A 163 5.05 10.29 11.69
N SER A 164 6.18 9.62 11.96
CA SER A 164 6.99 9.89 13.16
C SER A 164 8.40 9.30 13.03
N PHE A 165 9.39 10.16 13.29
CA PHE A 165 10.84 9.96 13.47
C PHE A 165 11.74 10.02 12.23
N HIS A 166 12.33 11.22 12.03
CA HIS A 166 13.65 11.40 11.44
C HIS A 166 14.71 10.73 12.35
N TYR A 167 15.59 9.92 11.77
CA TYR A 167 16.96 9.79 12.28
C TYR A 167 17.87 10.41 11.22
N GLU A 168 18.41 11.59 11.51
CA GLU A 168 19.70 11.97 10.93
C GLU A 168 20.77 11.26 11.75
N LEU A 169 21.36 10.22 11.17
CA LEU A 169 22.60 9.68 11.72
C LEU A 169 23.72 10.66 11.37
N HIS A 170 23.97 11.62 12.25
CA HIS A 170 25.22 12.38 12.21
C HIS A 170 26.38 11.43 12.54
N THR A 171 27.04 10.89 11.52
CA THR A 171 28.43 10.49 11.68
C THR A 171 29.28 11.75 11.61
N VAL A 172 29.51 12.38 12.77
CA VAL A 172 30.71 13.20 12.93
C VAL A 172 31.88 12.24 13.04
N SER A 173 32.67 12.14 11.98
CA SER A 173 34.11 12.01 12.16
C SER A 173 34.83 12.97 11.23
N ARG A 174 35.82 13.60 11.85
CA ARG A 174 36.55 14.79 11.49
C ARG A 174 37.82 14.37 10.76
N GLN A 175 38.11 15.07 9.66
CA GLN A 175 39.42 15.30 9.01
C GLN A 175 40.34 14.09 8.77
N GLN A 176 40.73 13.87 7.51
CA GLN A 176 42.03 14.34 6.97
C GLN A 176 42.17 14.00 5.48
N SER A 177 42.85 14.91 4.76
CA SER A 177 43.13 14.90 3.31
C SER A 177 43.80 13.64 2.76
N PRO A 178 43.85 13.51 1.43
CA PRO A 178 45.04 12.99 0.77
C PRO A 178 45.63 14.04 -0.18
N GLN A 179 46.80 14.57 0.19
CA GLN A 179 47.80 15.02 -0.77
C GLN A 179 48.74 13.84 -1.07
N ALA A 180 49.27 13.86 -2.29
CA ALA A 180 49.96 12.76 -2.95
C ALA A 180 51.29 12.31 -2.31
N ARG A 181 51.63 11.05 -2.60
CA ARG A 181 52.96 10.39 -2.54
C ARG A 181 54.07 11.21 -3.24
N PRO A 182 55.39 10.94 -3.03
CA PRO A 182 56.03 9.61 -2.90
C PRO A 182 57.10 9.53 -1.79
N THR A 183 57.66 8.37 -1.42
CA THR A 183 58.83 7.75 -2.09
C THR A 183 59.33 6.59 -1.22
N GLN A 184 59.57 5.40 -1.83
CA GLN A 184 60.60 4.36 -1.53
C GLN A 184 60.70 3.78 -0.10
N ALA A 185 61.19 2.57 0.19
CA ALA A 185 61.77 1.43 -0.51
C ALA A 185 62.02 0.34 0.57
N LEU A 186 62.11 -0.94 0.14
CA LEU A 186 62.90 -2.05 0.76
C LEU A 186 62.56 -2.44 2.24
N THR A 187 62.52 -3.67 2.74
CA THR A 187 63.05 -4.99 2.34
C THR A 187 62.49 -6.05 3.33
N THR A 188 62.63 -7.32 2.95
CA THR A 188 62.83 -8.53 3.79
C THR A 188 61.67 -9.15 4.61
N ARG A 189 61.24 -10.31 4.10
CA ARG A 189 60.92 -11.59 4.79
C ARG A 189 61.93 -11.92 5.92
N PRO A 190 61.61 -12.73 6.95
CA PRO A 190 61.29 -14.18 6.80
C PRO A 190 60.20 -14.71 7.79
N GLU A 191 59.43 -15.72 7.40
CA GLU A 191 59.41 -17.13 7.90
C GLU A 191 58.74 -17.40 9.28
N TYR A 192 57.87 -18.42 9.25
CA TYR A 192 57.00 -19.07 10.26
C TYR A 192 57.78 -19.67 11.48
N PRO A 193 57.19 -20.24 12.58
CA PRO A 193 55.89 -20.95 12.67
C PRO A 193 55.08 -20.91 14.02
N SER A 194 53.90 -21.53 13.95
CA SER A 194 53.21 -22.35 14.98
C SER A 194 52.81 -21.78 16.36
N THR A 195 51.51 -21.84 16.69
CA THR A 195 50.88 -22.73 17.70
C THR A 195 49.57 -22.14 18.25
N LEU A 196 48.51 -22.97 18.23
CA LEU A 196 47.32 -22.88 19.09
C LEU A 196 47.68 -23.52 20.45
N PRO A 197 47.10 -23.08 21.59
CA PRO A 197 45.84 -23.69 22.00
C PRO A 197 44.83 -22.75 22.69
N GLN A 198 43.56 -23.13 22.54
CA GLN A 198 42.46 -23.08 23.51
C GLN A 198 42.56 -22.08 24.68
N LEU A 199 41.56 -21.20 24.81
CA LEU A 199 40.93 -20.89 26.10
C LEU A 199 39.54 -20.26 25.89
N PHE A 200 38.52 -21.03 26.25
CA PHE A 200 37.16 -20.54 26.51
C PHE A 200 37.13 -19.71 27.80
N HIS A 201 36.23 -18.73 27.83
CA HIS A 201 35.69 -18.03 29.02
C HIS A 201 36.67 -17.15 29.84
N PRO A 202 36.50 -15.81 29.80
CA PRO A 202 35.45 -15.21 30.63
C PRO A 202 34.87 -13.87 30.10
N LEU A 203 33.77 -13.93 29.34
CA LEU A 203 32.90 -12.77 29.10
C LEU A 203 31.60 -12.81 29.95
N PHE A 204 31.46 -13.84 30.81
CA PHE A 204 30.29 -14.05 31.67
C PHE A 204 30.44 -13.58 33.13
N ARG A 205 31.49 -12.82 33.48
CA ARG A 205 31.62 -12.22 34.83
C ARG A 205 31.29 -10.73 34.91
N LEU A 206 30.94 -10.07 33.79
CA LEU A 206 30.55 -8.65 33.80
C LEU A 206 29.06 -8.40 34.07
N LEU A 207 28.20 -9.44 34.00
CA LEU A 207 26.74 -9.29 34.18
C LEU A 207 26.20 -9.78 35.54
N LYS A 208 27.06 -10.25 36.46
CA LYS A 208 26.67 -10.54 37.86
C LYS A 208 26.95 -9.41 38.85
N GLY A 209 27.48 -8.28 38.39
CA GLY A 209 27.78 -7.09 39.23
C GLY A 209 26.68 -6.03 39.28
N ILE A 210 25.64 -6.13 38.46
CA ILE A 210 24.62 -5.07 38.33
C ILE A 210 23.45 -5.24 39.32
N THR A 211 23.27 -6.42 39.92
CA THR A 211 22.21 -6.64 40.92
C THR A 211 22.64 -6.41 42.38
N ALA A 212 23.86 -5.95 42.64
CA ALA A 212 24.36 -5.65 44.00
C ALA A 212 24.54 -4.15 44.31
N ARG A 213 24.03 -3.23 43.47
CA ARG A 213 24.09 -1.77 43.70
C ARG A 213 22.75 -1.07 43.91
N LEU A 214 21.69 -1.84 44.22
CA LEU A 214 20.41 -1.31 44.71
C LEU A 214 20.29 -1.52 46.22
N LYS A 215 21.14 -0.83 47.00
CA LYS A 215 20.96 -0.56 48.44
C LYS A 215 22.09 0.36 48.89
N CYS A 216 21.89 1.67 48.75
CA CYS A 216 22.46 2.68 49.65
C CYS A 216 21.80 4.03 49.36
N HIS A 217 21.31 4.64 50.44
CA HIS A 217 20.64 5.93 50.49
C HIS A 217 21.51 7.09 49.97
N THR A 218 20.96 7.90 49.07
CA THR A 218 21.18 9.35 49.03
C THR A 218 19.89 10.07 48.60
N LYS A 219 19.67 11.26 49.17
CA LYS A 219 18.43 12.05 49.23
C LYS A 219 17.83 12.45 47.86
N PRO A 220 16.51 12.71 47.78
CA PRO A 220 15.82 13.00 46.53
C PRO A 220 16.04 14.44 46.06
N LYS A 221 16.37 14.60 44.78
CA LYS A 221 16.29 15.85 44.02
C LYS A 221 14.96 15.82 43.21
N PRO A 222 14.15 16.89 43.17
CA PRO A 222 12.80 16.83 42.61
C PRO A 222 12.81 16.64 41.07
N PRO A 223 11.77 16.01 40.48
CA PRO A 223 11.87 15.39 39.17
C PRO A 223 11.35 16.30 38.04
N ALA A 224 12.23 17.09 37.43
CA ALA A 224 11.92 17.78 36.16
C ALA A 224 11.62 16.81 34.99
N MET A 225 12.01 15.54 35.14
CA MET A 225 11.82 14.49 34.12
C MET A 225 10.41 13.85 34.16
N ARG A 226 9.67 13.99 35.27
CA ARG A 226 8.28 13.48 35.34
C ARG A 226 7.32 14.38 34.56
N GLU A 227 7.50 15.69 34.56
CA GLU A 227 6.63 16.61 33.83
C GLU A 227 6.76 16.45 32.30
N GLN A 228 7.95 16.10 31.77
CA GLN A 228 8.10 15.78 30.34
C GLN A 228 7.37 14.49 29.95
N LEU A 229 7.48 13.42 30.75
CA LEU A 229 6.77 12.16 30.50
C LEU A 229 5.24 12.30 30.63
N TYR A 230 4.76 13.13 31.58
CA TYR A 230 3.33 13.43 31.69
C TYR A 230 2.83 14.34 30.55
N SER A 231 3.65 15.27 30.06
CA SER A 231 3.34 16.11 28.90
C SER A 231 3.26 15.30 27.60
N GLU A 232 4.19 14.35 27.40
CA GLU A 232 4.18 13.43 26.26
C GLU A 232 2.99 12.45 26.30
N MET A 233 2.64 11.92 27.48
CA MET A 233 1.42 11.12 27.66
C MET A 233 0.13 11.92 27.43
N HIS A 234 0.09 13.20 27.83
CA HIS A 234 -1.06 14.06 27.59
C HIS A 234 -1.20 14.45 26.12
N LEU A 235 -0.09 14.65 25.40
CA LEU A 235 -0.09 14.88 23.95
C LEU A 235 -0.52 13.62 23.19
N ALA A 236 -0.01 12.44 23.55
CA ALA A 236 -0.44 11.17 22.97
C ALA A 236 -1.93 10.90 23.22
N SER A 237 -2.41 11.16 24.45
CA SER A 237 -3.83 10.99 24.81
C SER A 237 -4.73 12.03 24.14
N SER A 238 -4.29 13.29 24.02
CA SER A 238 -5.01 14.34 23.30
C SER A 238 -5.09 14.04 21.79
N LEU A 239 -4.04 13.49 21.19
CA LEU A 239 -4.03 13.06 19.79
C LEU A 239 -4.94 11.84 19.57
N LEU A 240 -4.89 10.84 20.45
CA LEU A 240 -5.82 9.69 20.43
C LEU A 240 -7.28 10.13 20.62
N GLN A 241 -7.53 11.10 21.50
CA GLN A 241 -8.87 11.65 21.75
C GLN A 241 -9.37 12.49 20.56
N LYS A 242 -8.47 13.24 19.89
CA LYS A 242 -8.79 13.95 18.63
C LYS A 242 -9.09 12.97 17.48
N TRP A 243 -8.50 11.77 17.51
CA TRP A 243 -8.78 10.70 16.54
C TRP A 243 -10.13 10.01 16.78
N GLU A 244 -10.64 9.98 18.02
CA GLU A 244 -11.94 9.37 18.32
C GLU A 244 -13.15 10.21 17.88
N ILE A 245 -13.01 11.55 17.80
CA ILE A 245 -14.17 12.46 17.64
C ILE A 245 -14.80 12.41 16.23
N HIS A 246 -14.18 11.74 15.25
CA HIS A 246 -14.75 11.60 13.90
C HIS A 246 -14.64 10.18 13.37
N LYS A 247 -15.07 9.18 14.16
CA LYS A 247 -15.41 7.84 13.63
C LYS A 247 -16.64 7.94 12.73
N THR A 248 -16.50 8.59 11.58
CA THR A 248 -17.45 8.40 10.47
C THR A 248 -17.29 6.95 10.05
N THR A 249 -18.24 6.10 10.45
CA THR A 249 -18.27 4.70 10.05
C THR A 249 -18.57 4.64 8.55
N LEU A 250 -17.51 4.43 7.77
CA LEU A 250 -17.61 4.23 6.34
C LEU A 250 -18.21 2.84 6.10
N SER A 251 -19.45 2.80 5.62
CA SER A 251 -20.18 1.55 5.43
C SER A 251 -19.61 0.76 4.23
N PRO A 252 -19.18 -0.49 4.42
CA PRO A 252 -18.79 -1.37 3.31
C PRO A 252 -20.00 -1.69 2.42
N PRO A 253 -19.79 -2.18 1.19
CA PRO A 253 -20.88 -2.67 0.36
C PRO A 253 -21.53 -3.90 1.00
N ILE A 254 -22.83 -4.13 0.75
CA ILE A 254 -23.58 -5.25 1.32
C ILE A 254 -23.06 -6.60 0.82
N LEU A 255 -22.65 -6.69 -0.45
CA LEU A 255 -22.16 -7.90 -1.09
C LEU A 255 -21.01 -7.55 -2.04
N PRO A 256 -19.77 -7.45 -1.54
CA PRO A 256 -18.65 -7.18 -2.42
C PRO A 256 -18.33 -8.41 -3.29
N LEU A 257 -18.23 -8.20 -4.60
CA LEU A 257 -17.97 -9.25 -5.60
C LEU A 257 -16.53 -9.23 -6.11
N LEU A 258 -15.61 -8.76 -5.28
CA LEU A 258 -14.23 -8.51 -5.69
C LEU A 258 -13.40 -9.79 -5.71
N GLU A 259 -12.86 -10.15 -6.87
CA GLU A 259 -11.95 -11.30 -7.01
C GLU A 259 -10.48 -10.89 -7.01
N GLU A 260 -10.14 -9.70 -7.53
CA GLU A 260 -8.77 -9.20 -7.57
C GLU A 260 -8.67 -7.80 -7.00
N PHE A 261 -7.83 -7.62 -5.99
CA PHE A 261 -7.61 -6.32 -5.38
C PHE A 261 -6.12 -5.98 -5.30
N ARG A 262 -5.74 -4.86 -5.90
CA ARG A 262 -4.38 -4.31 -5.80
C ARG A 262 -4.44 -2.97 -5.06
N ILE A 263 -3.72 -2.88 -3.94
CA ILE A 263 -3.63 -1.72 -3.10
C ILE A 263 -2.17 -1.26 -3.10
N GLN A 264 -1.90 -0.13 -3.74
CA GLN A 264 -0.58 0.53 -3.67
C GLN A 264 -0.64 1.87 -2.93
N SER A 265 -1.82 2.25 -2.43
CA SER A 265 -2.02 3.48 -1.67
C SER A 265 -2.12 3.20 -0.17
N HIS A 266 -1.40 4.00 0.62
CA HIS A 266 -1.47 3.95 2.07
C HIS A 266 -2.80 4.49 2.64
N ILE A 267 -3.59 5.21 1.82
CA ILE A 267 -4.88 5.78 2.25
C ILE A 267 -5.80 4.67 2.79
N LEU A 268 -5.84 3.52 2.12
CA LEU A 268 -6.69 2.39 2.49
C LEU A 268 -6.21 1.66 3.75
N SER A 269 -4.93 1.81 4.11
CA SER A 269 -4.36 1.25 5.34
C SER A 269 -4.55 2.11 6.59
N ARG A 270 -5.26 3.23 6.49
CA ARG A 270 -5.39 4.22 7.57
C ARG A 270 -6.83 4.54 7.89
N SER A 271 -7.05 5.00 9.12
CA SER A 271 -8.33 5.61 9.49
C SER A 271 -8.64 6.81 8.60
N PRO A 272 -9.89 6.97 8.14
CA PRO A 272 -11.06 6.14 8.45
C PRO A 272 -11.30 4.96 7.47
N PHE A 273 -10.47 4.79 6.45
CA PHE A 273 -10.66 3.77 5.40
C PHE A 273 -10.24 2.36 5.81
N LEU A 274 -9.51 2.20 6.91
CA LEU A 274 -9.01 0.91 7.37
C LEU A 274 -10.15 -0.08 7.63
N ASP A 275 -11.18 0.33 8.38
CA ASP A 275 -12.32 -0.53 8.70
C ASP A 275 -13.07 -0.96 7.43
N TRP A 276 -13.28 -0.01 6.52
CA TRP A 276 -13.85 -0.30 5.21
C TRP A 276 -13.00 -1.31 4.43
N THR A 277 -11.67 -1.13 4.41
CA THR A 277 -10.73 -1.97 3.68
C THR A 277 -10.70 -3.39 4.25
N VAL A 278 -10.62 -3.54 5.57
CA VAL A 278 -10.67 -4.84 6.26
C VAL A 278 -11.99 -5.54 5.99
N ASN A 279 -13.11 -4.84 6.08
CA ASN A 279 -14.43 -5.41 5.80
C ASN A 279 -14.55 -5.88 4.35
N VAL A 280 -14.15 -5.06 3.38
CA VAL A 280 -14.17 -5.46 1.97
C VAL A 280 -13.27 -6.65 1.73
N LEU A 281 -12.05 -6.67 2.28
CA LEU A 281 -11.14 -7.81 2.14
C LEU A 281 -11.76 -9.09 2.69
N ASN A 282 -12.29 -9.08 3.92
CA ASN A 282 -12.84 -10.26 4.58
C ASN A 282 -14.12 -10.81 3.94
N TRP A 283 -14.95 -9.95 3.32
CA TRP A 283 -16.26 -10.34 2.82
C TRP A 283 -16.26 -10.62 1.31
N SER A 284 -15.22 -10.18 0.60
CA SER A 284 -15.08 -10.39 -0.83
C SER A 284 -14.48 -11.77 -1.14
N PRO A 285 -14.87 -12.42 -2.25
CA PRO A 285 -14.27 -13.67 -2.72
C PRO A 285 -12.90 -13.44 -3.40
N ILE A 286 -11.96 -12.81 -2.69
CA ILE A 286 -10.67 -12.40 -3.26
C ILE A 286 -9.80 -13.63 -3.54
N LYS A 287 -9.43 -13.77 -4.81
CA LYS A 287 -8.49 -14.77 -5.32
C LYS A 287 -7.09 -14.18 -5.49
N SER A 288 -6.99 -12.91 -5.87
CA SER A 288 -5.70 -12.23 -6.04
C SER A 288 -5.62 -10.96 -5.21
N LEU A 289 -4.62 -10.88 -4.34
CA LEU A 289 -4.33 -9.71 -3.53
C LEU A 289 -2.92 -9.19 -3.82
N CYS A 290 -2.80 -7.90 -4.13
CA CYS A 290 -1.52 -7.22 -4.27
C CYS A 290 -1.46 -6.04 -3.32
N PHE A 291 -0.35 -5.92 -2.60
CA PHE A 291 -0.21 -5.04 -1.46
C PHE A 291 1.15 -4.35 -1.55
N HIS A 292 1.17 -3.05 -1.77
CA HIS A 292 2.40 -2.27 -1.88
C HIS A 292 2.34 -1.10 -0.89
N LEU A 293 2.59 -1.38 0.39
CA LEU A 293 2.52 -0.40 1.48
C LEU A 293 3.85 -0.28 2.22
N THR A 294 4.24 0.96 2.51
CA THR A 294 5.48 1.26 3.22
C THR A 294 5.32 1.07 4.75
N HIS A 295 5.86 -0.04 5.23
CA HIS A 295 6.55 -0.30 6.52
C HIS A 295 5.90 -0.02 7.89
N ARG A 296 4.67 0.50 8.03
CA ARG A 296 4.00 0.60 9.35
C ARG A 296 2.55 0.13 9.30
N GLY A 297 2.17 -0.73 10.24
CA GLY A 297 0.79 -1.23 10.42
C GLY A 297 0.48 -2.59 9.78
N TRP A 298 1.46 -3.25 9.15
CA TRP A 298 1.25 -4.56 8.53
C TRP A 298 0.81 -5.63 9.53
N GLU A 299 1.44 -5.71 10.69
CA GLU A 299 1.04 -6.63 11.77
C GLU A 299 -0.46 -6.51 12.07
N HIS A 300 -0.95 -5.28 12.19
CA HIS A 300 -2.35 -5.01 12.47
C HIS A 300 -3.25 -5.38 11.29
N ILE A 301 -2.92 -4.95 10.07
CA ILE A 301 -3.76 -5.24 8.89
C ILE A 301 -3.80 -6.74 8.63
N LEU A 302 -2.64 -7.41 8.59
CA LEU A 302 -2.53 -8.83 8.30
C LEU A 302 -3.26 -9.67 9.35
N SER A 303 -3.22 -9.30 10.62
CA SER A 303 -3.94 -10.02 11.69
C SER A 303 -5.46 -9.89 11.61
N LEU A 304 -5.98 -8.82 11.01
CA LEU A 304 -7.42 -8.58 10.85
C LEU A 304 -8.03 -9.23 9.61
N ILE A 305 -7.21 -9.65 8.63
CA ILE A 305 -7.70 -10.18 7.35
C ILE A 305 -7.65 -11.71 7.28
N THR A 306 -8.74 -12.29 6.79
CA THR A 306 -8.93 -13.72 6.50
C THR A 306 -9.55 -13.86 5.12
N LEU A 307 -8.82 -14.49 4.21
CA LEU A 307 -9.13 -14.53 2.78
C LEU A 307 -9.21 -15.99 2.31
N PRO A 308 -10.32 -16.70 2.57
CA PRO A 308 -10.41 -18.14 2.36
C PRO A 308 -10.25 -18.59 0.91
N HIS A 309 -10.44 -17.68 -0.06
CA HIS A 309 -10.33 -17.95 -1.49
C HIS A 309 -9.02 -17.47 -2.11
N LEU A 310 -8.07 -16.99 -1.29
CA LEU A 310 -6.84 -16.38 -1.78
C LEU A 310 -5.92 -17.43 -2.43
N THR A 311 -5.67 -17.27 -3.73
CA THR A 311 -4.78 -18.13 -4.51
C THR A 311 -3.50 -17.42 -4.93
N THR A 312 -3.53 -16.10 -5.05
CA THR A 312 -2.41 -15.28 -5.50
C THR A 312 -2.18 -14.14 -4.52
N LEU A 313 -0.98 -14.07 -3.97
CA LEU A 313 -0.57 -13.02 -3.05
C LEU A 313 0.68 -12.33 -3.58
N ALA A 314 0.65 -11.01 -3.67
CA ALA A 314 1.82 -10.19 -3.95
C ALA A 314 2.00 -9.14 -2.85
N LEU A 315 3.15 -9.15 -2.18
CA LEU A 315 3.55 -8.14 -1.19
C LEU A 315 4.75 -7.40 -1.75
N GLY A 316 4.66 -6.07 -1.89
CA GLY A 316 5.69 -5.22 -2.45
C GLY A 316 6.14 -4.12 -1.49
N SER A 317 7.43 -3.76 -1.59
CA SER A 317 8.08 -2.63 -0.90
C SER A 317 7.78 -2.56 0.60
N SER A 318 7.79 -3.72 1.24
CA SER A 318 7.26 -3.87 2.58
C SER A 318 8.28 -4.50 3.51
N GLY A 319 8.85 -3.71 4.43
CA GLY A 319 9.53 -4.28 5.59
C GLY A 319 8.52 -4.77 6.62
N ILE A 320 7.72 -5.73 6.18
CA ILE A 320 6.89 -6.56 7.03
C ILE A 320 7.85 -7.44 7.82
N ALA A 321 7.56 -7.63 9.11
CA ALA A 321 8.31 -8.60 9.88
C ALA A 321 7.98 -10.02 9.40
N PHE A 322 8.99 -10.86 9.27
CA PHE A 322 8.81 -12.25 8.89
C PHE A 322 7.78 -13.01 9.74
N PRO A 323 7.73 -12.84 11.08
CA PRO A 323 6.70 -13.46 11.90
C PRO A 323 5.27 -13.12 11.47
N ASP A 324 5.03 -11.87 11.05
CA ASP A 324 3.69 -11.44 10.62
C ASP A 324 3.31 -12.08 9.28
N ILE A 325 4.25 -12.12 8.32
CA ILE A 325 4.07 -12.84 7.05
C ILE A 325 3.79 -14.32 7.34
N GLN A 326 4.60 -14.96 8.17
CA GLN A 326 4.47 -16.37 8.50
C GLN A 326 3.10 -16.67 9.14
N ALA A 327 2.68 -15.86 10.12
CA ALA A 327 1.38 -15.99 10.76
C ALA A 327 0.23 -15.80 9.75
N PHE A 328 0.37 -14.84 8.83
CA PHE A 328 -0.60 -14.63 7.75
C PHE A 328 -0.65 -15.82 6.80
N LEU A 329 0.48 -16.31 6.28
CA LEU A 329 0.53 -17.45 5.36
C LEU A 329 -0.05 -18.72 5.98
N ALA A 330 0.20 -18.96 7.27
CA ALA A 330 -0.35 -20.11 7.99
C ALA A 330 -1.89 -20.16 8.02
N ARG A 331 -2.56 -19.00 7.89
CA ARG A 331 -4.02 -18.92 7.79
C ARG A 331 -4.55 -19.12 6.36
N HIS A 332 -3.69 -19.14 5.35
CA HIS A 332 -4.07 -19.12 3.93
C HIS A 332 -3.38 -20.23 3.11
N PRO A 333 -3.68 -21.52 3.40
CA PRO A 333 -3.01 -22.65 2.76
C PRO A 333 -3.34 -22.81 1.26
N SER A 334 -4.35 -22.10 0.75
CA SER A 334 -4.77 -22.10 -0.66
C SER A 334 -3.87 -21.28 -1.59
N ILE A 335 -2.89 -20.53 -1.05
CA ILE A 335 -2.01 -19.70 -1.88
C ILE A 335 -1.16 -20.60 -2.78
N SER A 336 -1.32 -20.37 -4.09
CA SER A 336 -0.63 -21.08 -5.18
C SER A 336 0.48 -20.25 -5.82
N THR A 337 0.34 -18.93 -5.80
CA THR A 337 1.33 -17.99 -6.32
C THR A 337 1.65 -16.97 -5.24
N PHE A 338 2.92 -16.88 -4.87
CA PHE A 338 3.40 -15.94 -3.86
C PHE A 338 4.52 -15.08 -4.42
N HIS A 339 4.30 -13.77 -4.43
CA HIS A 339 5.25 -12.77 -4.91
C HIS A 339 5.65 -11.85 -3.75
N LEU A 340 6.95 -11.75 -3.52
CA LEU A 340 7.59 -10.85 -2.56
C LEU A 340 8.55 -9.93 -3.30
N SER A 341 8.25 -8.63 -3.30
CA SER A 341 9.12 -7.59 -3.85
C SER A 341 9.45 -6.54 -2.79
N GLY A 342 10.58 -5.83 -2.95
CA GLY A 342 11.00 -4.79 -2.01
C GLY A 342 12.24 -5.10 -1.16
N PRO A 343 12.47 -4.31 -0.09
CA PRO A 343 13.68 -4.40 0.73
C PRO A 343 13.73 -5.70 1.53
N ALA A 344 14.92 -6.03 2.06
CA ALA A 344 15.11 -7.19 2.90
C ALA A 344 14.08 -7.23 4.06
N PRO A 345 13.54 -8.41 4.36
CA PRO A 345 12.58 -8.59 5.44
C PRO A 345 13.14 -8.20 6.80
N LEU A 346 12.26 -7.77 7.71
CA LEU A 346 12.64 -7.57 9.10
C LEU A 346 12.55 -8.87 9.90
N GLY A 347 13.58 -9.16 10.68
CA GLY A 347 13.63 -10.34 11.55
C GLY A 347 14.02 -11.62 10.81
N TYR A 348 13.67 -12.76 11.38
CA TYR A 348 14.01 -14.09 10.85
C TYR A 348 12.77 -14.99 10.83
N LEU A 349 12.67 -15.87 9.84
CA LEU A 349 11.69 -16.96 9.88
C LEU A 349 12.05 -17.93 11.00
N THR A 350 11.04 -18.37 11.75
CA THR A 350 11.25 -19.37 12.79
C THR A 350 11.33 -20.76 12.13
N PRO A 351 12.46 -21.48 12.23
CA PRO A 351 12.74 -22.68 11.43
C PRO A 351 11.87 -23.91 11.78
N HIS A 352 11.07 -23.85 12.85
CA HIS A 352 10.46 -25.05 13.46
C HIS A 352 8.94 -25.20 13.27
N SER A 353 8.24 -24.27 12.62
CA SER A 353 6.78 -24.18 12.79
C SER A 353 5.91 -24.81 11.72
N SER A 354 6.38 -25.18 10.53
CA SER A 354 5.45 -25.78 9.55
C SER A 354 6.14 -26.70 8.57
N ALA A 355 5.86 -27.99 8.71
CA ALA A 355 6.18 -28.98 7.68
C ALA A 355 5.58 -28.59 6.31
N HIS A 356 4.52 -27.77 6.28
CA HIS A 356 3.85 -27.32 5.06
C HIS A 356 3.31 -25.89 5.21
N LEU A 357 4.19 -24.88 5.17
CA LEU A 357 3.78 -23.46 5.31
C LEU A 357 2.72 -23.07 4.27
N LEU A 358 2.94 -23.48 3.01
CA LEU A 358 2.01 -23.29 1.91
C LEU A 358 1.96 -24.58 1.07
N PRO A 359 1.07 -25.53 1.42
CA PRO A 359 1.05 -26.84 0.77
C PRO A 359 0.73 -26.74 -0.73
N GLN A 360 -0.07 -25.76 -1.14
CA GLN A 360 -0.51 -25.57 -2.52
C GLN A 360 0.37 -24.60 -3.33
N LEU A 361 1.53 -24.17 -2.83
CA LEU A 361 2.38 -23.21 -3.52
C LEU A 361 3.03 -23.83 -4.75
N HIS A 362 2.75 -23.29 -5.93
CA HIS A 362 3.32 -23.69 -7.22
C HIS A 362 4.39 -22.71 -7.69
N THR A 363 4.19 -21.41 -7.46
CA THR A 363 5.04 -20.34 -7.97
C THR A 363 5.50 -19.42 -6.84
N LEU A 364 6.82 -19.30 -6.66
CA LEU A 364 7.44 -18.38 -5.72
C LEU A 364 8.29 -17.36 -6.48
N ILE A 365 7.94 -16.08 -6.37
CA ILE A 365 8.65 -14.96 -7.00
C ILE A 365 9.20 -14.10 -5.87
N ALA A 366 10.53 -14.02 -5.73
CA ALA A 366 11.12 -13.21 -4.65
C ALA A 366 12.57 -12.81 -4.90
N GLY A 367 13.02 -11.80 -4.16
CA GLY A 367 14.44 -11.44 -4.04
C GLY A 367 15.24 -12.51 -3.28
N PRO A 368 16.57 -12.58 -3.46
CA PRO A 368 17.41 -13.60 -2.85
C PRO A 368 17.33 -13.63 -1.31
N GLU A 369 17.11 -12.49 -0.67
CA GLU A 369 16.99 -12.35 0.78
C GLU A 369 15.74 -13.04 1.32
N TYR A 370 14.64 -13.01 0.59
CA TYR A 370 13.44 -13.74 0.95
C TYR A 370 13.59 -15.23 0.64
N LEU A 371 14.14 -15.56 -0.54
CA LEU A 371 14.30 -16.94 -0.99
C LEU A 371 15.18 -17.75 -0.03
N CYS A 372 16.27 -17.20 0.49
CA CYS A 372 17.15 -17.95 1.39
C CYS A 372 16.40 -18.44 2.64
N HIS A 373 15.47 -17.63 3.17
CA HIS A 373 14.67 -17.99 4.33
C HIS A 373 13.53 -18.94 3.99
N PHE A 374 12.79 -18.67 2.91
CA PHE A 374 11.65 -19.52 2.53
C PHE A 374 12.08 -20.88 1.97
N LEU A 375 13.22 -20.97 1.27
CA LEU A 375 13.71 -22.22 0.70
C LEU A 375 14.59 -23.03 1.66
N ALA A 376 14.99 -22.49 2.82
CA ALA A 376 15.78 -23.24 3.80
C ALA A 376 15.07 -24.52 4.29
N PRO A 377 13.76 -24.52 4.61
CA PRO A 377 13.05 -25.74 4.94
C PRO A 377 12.67 -26.51 3.66
N MET A 378 13.24 -27.70 3.47
CA MET A 378 13.05 -28.50 2.26
C MET A 378 11.60 -28.87 1.96
N HIS A 379 10.80 -29.12 3.00
CA HIS A 379 9.47 -29.69 2.87
C HIS A 379 8.34 -28.64 2.91
N ALA A 380 8.66 -27.35 3.13
CA ALA A 380 7.66 -26.30 3.31
C ALA A 380 6.72 -26.13 2.11
N PHE A 381 7.19 -26.46 0.90
CA PHE A 381 6.47 -26.29 -0.36
C PHE A 381 6.54 -27.56 -1.22
N PRO A 382 5.71 -28.57 -0.92
CA PRO A 382 5.77 -29.88 -1.59
C PRO A 382 5.40 -29.84 -3.08
N HIS A 383 4.64 -28.82 -3.51
CA HIS A 383 4.17 -28.66 -4.89
C HIS A 383 4.84 -27.50 -5.64
N LEU A 384 5.97 -26.99 -5.12
CA LEU A 384 6.68 -25.89 -5.78
C LEU A 384 7.23 -26.35 -7.13
N GLN A 385 6.85 -25.61 -8.18
CA GLN A 385 7.22 -25.91 -9.57
C GLN A 385 8.02 -24.78 -10.20
N SER A 386 7.81 -23.53 -9.81
CA SER A 386 8.48 -22.38 -10.39
C SER A 386 9.07 -21.46 -9.34
N ILE A 387 10.35 -21.12 -9.50
CA ILE A 387 11.06 -20.13 -8.69
C ILE A 387 11.52 -19.01 -9.63
N THR A 388 11.12 -17.78 -9.32
CA THR A 388 11.53 -16.60 -10.08
C THR A 388 12.32 -15.66 -9.19
N LEU A 389 13.58 -15.41 -9.56
CA LEU A 389 14.42 -14.44 -8.87
C LEU A 389 14.13 -13.03 -9.41
N THR A 390 13.82 -12.08 -8.54
CA THR A 390 13.66 -10.66 -8.90
C THR A 390 14.93 -9.87 -8.60
N GLU A 391 15.41 -9.07 -9.55
CA GLU A 391 16.69 -8.35 -9.45
C GLU A 391 16.62 -6.97 -8.77
N GLU A 392 15.46 -6.59 -8.20
CA GLU A 392 15.13 -5.19 -7.89
C GLU A 392 16.20 -4.43 -7.06
N ARG A 393 17.06 -5.12 -6.29
CA ARG A 393 18.14 -4.49 -5.52
C ARG A 393 19.44 -5.31 -5.36
N MET A 394 19.81 -6.14 -6.35
CA MET A 394 21.09 -6.87 -6.32
C MET A 394 22.33 -5.96 -6.11
N ARG A 395 22.21 -4.64 -6.33
CA ARG A 395 23.31 -3.67 -6.13
C ARG A 395 23.66 -3.39 -4.67
N HIS A 396 22.76 -3.66 -3.71
CA HIS A 396 22.95 -3.26 -2.30
C HIS A 396 23.09 -4.44 -1.34
N CYS A 397 22.70 -5.64 -1.75
CA CYS A 397 22.99 -6.82 -0.96
C CYS A 397 24.42 -7.28 -1.21
N GLY A 398 25.15 -7.53 -0.12
CA GLY A 398 26.45 -8.18 -0.19
C GLY A 398 26.33 -9.49 -0.97
N GLN A 399 27.42 -9.89 -1.63
CA GLN A 399 27.51 -11.13 -2.41
C GLN A 399 27.12 -12.40 -1.61
N ASP A 400 26.99 -12.27 -0.29
CA ASP A 400 26.74 -13.32 0.69
C ASP A 400 25.43 -14.09 0.47
N PHE A 401 24.38 -13.49 -0.12
CA PHE A 401 23.09 -14.16 -0.29
C PHE A 401 22.92 -14.93 -1.60
N GLN A 402 23.73 -14.65 -2.62
CA GLN A 402 23.55 -15.27 -3.94
C GLN A 402 23.86 -16.76 -3.91
N ARG A 403 25.02 -17.13 -3.34
CA ARG A 403 25.48 -18.52 -3.33
C ARG A 403 24.57 -19.45 -2.52
N PRO A 404 24.15 -19.10 -1.29
CA PRO A 404 23.22 -19.94 -0.52
C PRO A 404 21.87 -20.16 -1.22
N VAL A 405 21.34 -19.13 -1.89
CA VAL A 405 20.08 -19.24 -2.63
C VAL A 405 20.22 -20.17 -3.83
N LEU A 406 21.31 -20.04 -4.60
CA LEU A 406 21.57 -20.94 -5.72
C LEU A 406 21.75 -22.39 -5.26
N ASP A 407 22.43 -22.63 -4.14
CA ASP A 407 22.57 -23.96 -3.56
C ASP A 407 21.21 -24.54 -3.12
N LEU A 408 20.34 -23.73 -2.51
CA LEU A 408 18.98 -24.14 -2.11
C LEU A 408 18.07 -24.41 -3.31
N ILE A 409 18.25 -23.68 -4.41
CA ILE A 409 17.52 -23.89 -5.67
C ILE A 409 18.03 -25.15 -6.36
N ALA A 410 19.35 -25.38 -6.40
CA ALA A 410 19.96 -26.57 -7.01
C ALA A 410 19.51 -27.87 -6.33
N GLN A 411 19.16 -27.80 -5.03
CA GLN A 411 18.58 -28.92 -4.29
C GLN A 411 17.12 -29.23 -4.66
N ARG A 412 16.52 -28.50 -5.62
CA ARG A 412 15.14 -28.68 -6.10
C ARG A 412 15.11 -28.84 -7.63
N PRO A 413 15.62 -29.97 -8.17
CA PRO A 413 15.74 -30.18 -9.62
C PRO A 413 14.39 -30.22 -10.35
N GLN A 414 13.28 -30.42 -9.64
CA GLN A 414 11.93 -30.39 -10.19
C GLN A 414 11.40 -28.99 -10.49
N CYS A 415 12.04 -27.93 -9.99
CA CYS A 415 11.58 -26.56 -10.17
C CYS A 415 12.16 -25.93 -11.44
N SER A 416 11.31 -25.30 -12.25
CA SER A 416 11.73 -24.37 -13.29
C SER A 416 12.25 -23.08 -12.64
N ILE A 417 13.41 -22.61 -13.09
CA ILE A 417 14.04 -21.40 -12.57
C ILE A 417 13.95 -20.33 -13.65
N ALA A 418 13.39 -19.18 -13.28
CA ALA A 418 13.36 -17.99 -14.13
C ALA A 418 14.11 -16.84 -13.45
N LEU A 419 14.85 -16.07 -14.24
CA LEU A 419 15.48 -14.83 -13.80
C LEU A 419 14.73 -13.68 -14.45
N THR A 420 14.09 -12.85 -13.63
CA THR A 420 13.43 -11.64 -14.13
C THR A 420 14.40 -10.48 -14.00
N LEU A 421 15.01 -10.13 -15.13
CA LEU A 421 15.82 -8.92 -15.25
C LEU A 421 14.85 -7.71 -15.29
N PRO A 422 15.11 -6.64 -14.53
CA PRO A 422 14.30 -5.45 -14.57
C PRO A 422 14.46 -4.86 -15.97
N LEU A 423 13.34 -4.62 -16.64
CA LEU A 423 13.37 -3.86 -17.87
C LEU A 423 14.04 -2.52 -17.55
N PRO A 424 15.03 -2.06 -18.34
CA PRO A 424 15.62 -0.76 -18.13
C PRO A 424 14.47 0.25 -18.14
N LEU A 425 14.28 0.94 -17.01
CA LEU A 425 13.35 2.05 -16.92
C LEU A 425 13.74 3.01 -18.05
N SER A 426 12.90 3.11 -19.07
CA SER A 426 13.06 4.08 -20.14
C SER A 426 13.06 5.46 -19.48
N SER A 427 14.25 6.04 -19.41
CA SER A 427 14.55 7.34 -18.80
C SER A 427 13.84 8.47 -19.50
#